data_AF-A0AA43S2I7-F1
#
_entry.id   AF-A0AA43S2I7-F1
#
_cell.length_a   1.000
_cell.length_b   1.000
_cell.length_c   1.000
_cell.angle_alpha   90.00
_cell.angle_beta   90.00
_cell.angle_gamma   90.00
#
_symmetry.space_group_name_H-M   'P 1'
#
loop_
_entity.id
_entity.type
_entity.pdbx_description
1 polymer ?
#
loop_
_entity_poly.entity_id
_entity_poly.type
_entity_poly.pdbx_seq_one_letter_code
_entity_poly.pdbx_strand_id
1 'polypeptide(L)'
;MKRTVYKKSAAAALLIALSLTGSACGYYQKDQKPKANSITPSGSFAGSYYEKAYVKDDHGKFWIPLKPAAAVLGYRMKDDTSSGGFAKIGYTDVMYMLKPNSAQVFSLGDKVTLPDAPIRRDGQIYITPTSLSKLLQTEVGWNPTTGEINIAAPTDKDAGIINGNASSGPGTTNTLRIQSASNVDTGELVAYAKKFLGVPYDFGAGSYEETKKFDCSSFTRHVFRKFGVELPRLARDQDNVGRRVSRDELKAGDLIFFTVPGRFESDAVPGHVGIYIGNGKFIHTWGEPGVQISELDTGYWHNVILHMQRVL
;
A
#
# COMPACT_ATOMS: atom_id res chain seq x y z
N MET A 1 -71.70 -52.27 16.08
CA MET A 1 -72.15 -53.21 17.12
C MET A 1 -70.93 -53.62 17.94
N LYS A 2 -70.93 -53.33 19.26
CA LYS A 2 -69.96 -53.77 20.30
C LYS A 2 -68.54 -53.19 20.16
N ARG A 3 -67.88 -52.60 21.17
CA ARG A 3 -68.05 -52.62 22.64
C ARG A 3 -67.11 -51.52 23.23
N THR A 4 -67.60 -50.60 24.08
CA THR A 4 -67.36 -50.45 25.55
C THR A 4 -65.89 -50.23 25.97
N VAL A 5 -65.47 -49.48 27.00
CA VAL A 5 -66.07 -48.74 28.15
C VAL A 5 -64.89 -48.00 28.85
N TYR A 6 -65.00 -46.70 29.13
CA TYR A 6 -65.05 -46.06 30.47
C TYR A 6 -64.25 -46.70 31.63
N LYS A 7 -63.32 -45.94 32.24
CA LYS A 7 -63.48 -45.40 33.62
C LYS A 7 -62.33 -44.47 34.05
N LYS A 8 -62.75 -43.48 34.86
CA LYS A 8 -62.01 -42.43 35.57
C LYS A 8 -61.23 -42.97 36.77
N SER A 9 -60.16 -42.29 37.20
CA SER A 9 -60.01 -41.65 38.53
C SER A 9 -58.62 -41.02 38.71
N ALA A 10 -58.52 -40.12 39.69
CA ALA A 10 -57.64 -38.97 39.74
C ALA A 10 -56.42 -39.07 40.71
N ALA A 11 -55.56 -38.06 40.57
CA ALA A 11 -54.63 -37.45 41.55
C ALA A 11 -53.32 -38.18 41.94
N ALA A 12 -52.18 -37.56 41.59
CA ALA A 12 -51.21 -36.96 42.53
C ALA A 12 -49.92 -36.53 41.77
N ALA A 13 -49.38 -35.38 42.13
CA ALA A 13 -48.14 -34.81 41.60
C ALA A 13 -46.90 -35.49 42.20
N LEU A 14 -45.84 -35.70 41.38
CA LEU A 14 -44.46 -35.40 41.81
C LEU A 14 -43.50 -35.30 40.60
N LEU A 15 -42.56 -34.40 40.79
CA LEU A 15 -41.50 -33.86 39.96
C LEU A 15 -40.33 -34.84 39.72
N ILE A 16 -39.72 -34.78 38.52
CA ILE A 16 -38.26 -34.76 38.21
C ILE A 16 -37.77 -35.70 37.09
N ALA A 17 -37.13 -35.02 36.12
CA ALA A 17 -36.01 -35.36 35.23
C ALA A 17 -36.15 -36.35 34.06
N LEU A 18 -35.93 -35.75 32.89
CA LEU A 18 -35.11 -36.19 31.75
C LEU A 18 -35.26 -37.64 31.27
N SER A 19 -35.77 -37.78 30.04
CA SER A 19 -34.96 -38.16 28.88
C SER A 19 -35.81 -38.18 27.61
N LEU A 20 -35.21 -37.68 26.53
CA LEU A 20 -35.80 -37.53 25.20
C LEU A 20 -35.92 -38.87 24.47
N THR A 21 -37.05 -39.14 23.81
CA THR A 21 -37.08 -39.88 22.53
C THR A 21 -38.31 -39.52 21.67
N GLY A 22 -38.04 -39.12 20.42
CA GLY A 22 -38.80 -39.29 19.16
C GLY A 22 -40.27 -38.87 19.05
N SER A 23 -40.77 -38.31 17.95
CA SER A 23 -40.22 -37.97 16.64
C SER A 23 -41.29 -37.19 15.86
N ALA A 24 -40.82 -36.45 14.83
CA ALA A 24 -41.56 -35.87 13.71
C ALA A 24 -42.22 -34.50 13.99
N CYS A 25 -42.00 -33.44 13.21
CA CYS A 25 -41.46 -33.33 11.86
C CYS A 25 -40.99 -31.88 11.63
N GLY A 26 -39.80 -31.67 11.01
CA GLY A 26 -39.39 -30.36 10.53
C GLY A 26 -37.90 -30.05 10.63
N TYR A 27 -37.14 -30.49 9.62
CA TYR A 27 -35.85 -29.94 9.17
C TYR A 27 -34.63 -29.91 10.12
N TYR A 28 -33.76 -30.89 9.86
CA TYR A 28 -32.30 -30.98 10.08
C TYR A 28 -31.59 -29.71 10.60
N GLN A 29 -30.95 -29.82 11.76
CA GLN A 29 -29.86 -28.94 12.18
C GLN A 29 -28.49 -29.63 12.04
N LYS A 30 -27.54 -28.82 11.58
CA LYS A 30 -26.10 -28.81 11.91
C LYS A 30 -25.20 -29.73 11.09
N ASP A 31 -24.73 -29.20 9.97
CA ASP A 31 -23.38 -29.46 9.48
C ASP A 31 -22.65 -28.14 9.23
N GLN A 32 -21.36 -28.16 9.51
CA GLN A 32 -20.55 -27.02 9.89
C GLN A 32 -20.34 -26.00 8.75
N LYS A 33 -20.35 -24.71 9.15
CA LYS A 33 -19.94 -23.58 8.30
C LYS A 33 -18.59 -23.88 7.62
N PRO A 34 -18.48 -23.82 6.29
CA PRO A 34 -17.20 -23.62 5.65
C PRO A 34 -16.81 -22.15 5.86
N LYS A 35 -15.91 -21.89 6.82
CA LYS A 35 -15.20 -20.61 6.96
C LYS A 35 -14.19 -20.51 5.81
N ALA A 36 -14.59 -19.94 4.69
CA ALA A 36 -13.68 -19.32 3.74
C ALA A 36 -13.85 -17.80 3.89
N ASN A 37 -12.75 -17.09 4.15
CA ASN A 37 -12.64 -15.67 4.58
C ASN A 37 -13.70 -14.69 4.01
N SER A 38 -14.93 -14.78 4.53
CA SER A 38 -15.97 -13.75 4.44
C SER A 38 -15.65 -12.62 5.40
N ILE A 39 -14.42 -12.12 5.34
CA ILE A 39 -13.99 -11.07 6.26
C ILE A 39 -14.45 -9.75 5.66
N THR A 40 -15.43 -9.12 6.27
CA THR A 40 -15.58 -7.67 6.18
C THR A 40 -14.35 -7.10 6.86
N PRO A 41 -13.47 -6.36 6.16
CA PRO A 41 -12.28 -5.81 6.77
C PRO A 41 -12.65 -5.02 8.03
N SER A 42 -11.90 -5.20 9.11
CA SER A 42 -12.26 -4.66 10.43
C SER A 42 -12.07 -3.15 10.59
N GLY A 43 -11.58 -2.46 9.56
CA GLY A 43 -11.27 -1.01 9.55
C GLY A 43 -12.06 -0.21 8.51
N SER A 44 -11.73 1.09 8.41
CA SER A 44 -12.31 2.03 7.42
C SER A 44 -12.18 1.48 6.00
N PHE A 45 -13.27 1.50 5.21
CA PHE A 45 -13.27 0.95 3.85
C PHE A 45 -12.49 1.86 2.89
N ALA A 46 -11.52 1.31 2.16
CA ALA A 46 -10.89 2.01 1.04
C ALA A 46 -11.67 1.84 -0.27
N GLY A 47 -12.41 0.75 -0.43
CA GLY A 47 -13.27 0.51 -1.58
C GLY A 47 -13.76 -0.93 -1.69
N SER A 48 -14.78 -1.13 -2.52
CA SER A 48 -15.37 -2.44 -2.86
C SER A 48 -15.61 -2.53 -4.37
N TYR A 49 -15.38 -3.70 -4.97
CA TYR A 49 -15.83 -3.98 -6.34
C TYR A 49 -16.29 -5.42 -6.52
N TYR A 50 -17.03 -5.61 -7.62
CA TYR A 50 -17.54 -6.89 -8.05
C TYR A 50 -16.74 -7.37 -9.25
N GLU A 51 -16.19 -8.58 -9.16
CA GLU A 51 -15.49 -9.21 -10.27
C GLU A 51 -15.75 -10.71 -10.25
N LYS A 52 -16.49 -11.21 -11.25
CA LYS A 52 -16.79 -12.65 -11.36
C LYS A 52 -15.66 -13.43 -12.02
N ALA A 53 -14.68 -12.77 -12.60
CA ALA A 53 -13.54 -13.39 -13.27
C ALA A 53 -12.49 -13.92 -12.28
N TYR A 54 -12.87 -14.81 -11.36
CA TYR A 54 -11.94 -15.53 -10.49
C TYR A 54 -11.56 -16.89 -11.09
N VAL A 55 -10.36 -17.37 -10.76
CA VAL A 55 -9.93 -18.74 -11.07
C VAL A 55 -9.90 -19.55 -9.78
N LYS A 56 -10.44 -20.76 -9.83
CA LYS A 56 -10.27 -21.76 -8.76
C LYS A 56 -9.25 -22.79 -9.23
N ASP A 57 -8.21 -23.02 -8.46
CA ASP A 57 -7.24 -24.07 -8.76
C ASP A 57 -7.70 -25.46 -8.29
N ASP A 58 -6.94 -26.48 -8.64
CA ASP A 58 -7.25 -27.89 -8.34
C ASP A 58 -7.25 -28.19 -6.84
N HIS A 59 -6.65 -27.32 -6.03
CA HIS A 59 -6.66 -27.38 -4.56
C HIS A 59 -7.80 -26.55 -3.94
N GLY A 60 -8.64 -25.97 -4.78
CA GLY A 60 -9.80 -25.18 -4.37
C GLY A 60 -9.49 -23.77 -3.91
N LYS A 61 -8.27 -23.25 -4.14
CA LYS A 61 -7.88 -21.88 -3.82
C LYS A 61 -8.42 -20.91 -4.86
N PHE A 62 -8.85 -19.74 -4.41
CA PHE A 62 -9.36 -18.69 -5.25
C PHE A 62 -8.27 -17.68 -5.63
N TRP A 63 -8.28 -17.31 -6.90
CA TRP A 63 -7.36 -16.38 -7.53
C TRP A 63 -8.16 -15.25 -8.18
N ILE A 64 -7.84 -14.01 -7.82
CA ILE A 64 -8.54 -12.82 -8.29
C ILE A 64 -7.66 -12.01 -9.24
N PRO A 65 -8.24 -11.31 -10.22
CA PRO A 65 -7.46 -10.55 -11.18
C PRO A 65 -6.85 -9.31 -10.52
N LEU A 66 -5.54 -9.16 -10.66
CA LEU A 66 -4.75 -8.18 -9.91
C LEU A 66 -5.01 -6.73 -10.37
N LYS A 67 -5.21 -6.50 -11.67
CA LYS A 67 -5.40 -5.14 -12.22
C LYS A 67 -6.69 -4.48 -11.70
N PRO A 68 -7.87 -5.14 -11.76
CA PRO A 68 -9.07 -4.62 -11.11
C PRO A 68 -8.89 -4.41 -9.60
N ALA A 69 -8.20 -5.33 -8.92
CA ALA A 69 -7.99 -5.23 -7.47
C ALA A 69 -7.17 -4.00 -7.09
N ALA A 70 -6.13 -3.71 -7.87
CA ALA A 70 -5.34 -2.50 -7.74
C ALA A 70 -6.17 -1.23 -8.03
N ALA A 71 -7.00 -1.25 -9.08
CA ALA A 71 -7.80 -0.10 -9.51
C ALA A 71 -8.82 0.36 -8.46
N VAL A 72 -9.32 -0.53 -7.61
CA VAL A 72 -10.23 -0.19 -6.50
C VAL A 72 -9.58 0.64 -5.42
N LEU A 73 -8.29 0.44 -5.23
CA LEU A 73 -7.48 1.29 -4.37
C LEU A 73 -7.02 2.54 -5.14
N GLY A 74 -7.64 2.89 -6.27
CA GLY A 74 -7.22 3.97 -7.15
C GLY A 74 -5.84 3.78 -7.80
N TYR A 75 -5.18 2.62 -7.60
CA TYR A 75 -3.87 2.37 -8.18
C TYR A 75 -3.96 2.09 -9.67
N ARG A 76 -2.94 2.52 -10.40
CA ARG A 76 -2.67 2.13 -11.77
C ARG A 76 -1.75 0.91 -11.77
N MET A 77 -1.91 0.06 -12.78
CA MET A 77 -1.03 -1.08 -12.99
C MET A 77 -0.47 -1.05 -14.41
N LYS A 78 0.85 -1.13 -14.52
CA LYS A 78 1.57 -1.37 -15.76
C LYS A 78 2.17 -2.77 -15.72
N ASP A 79 1.88 -3.58 -16.73
CA ASP A 79 2.36 -4.95 -16.82
C ASP A 79 3.43 -5.07 -17.91
N ASP A 80 4.70 -5.00 -17.51
CA ASP A 80 5.84 -5.20 -18.39
C ASP A 80 6.39 -6.65 -18.31
N THR A 81 5.63 -7.60 -17.74
CA THR A 81 6.18 -8.94 -17.43
C THR A 81 6.34 -9.83 -18.66
N SER A 82 5.58 -9.58 -19.73
CA SER A 82 5.73 -10.27 -21.01
C SER A 82 7.07 -9.98 -21.69
N SER A 83 7.73 -8.87 -21.36
CA SER A 83 9.07 -8.50 -21.83
C SER A 83 10.17 -8.76 -20.79
N GLY A 84 9.89 -9.59 -19.78
CA GLY A 84 10.83 -9.92 -18.69
C GLY A 84 10.90 -8.87 -17.57
N GLY A 85 10.14 -7.78 -17.70
CA GLY A 85 9.98 -6.73 -16.70
C GLY A 85 9.07 -7.12 -15.54
N PHE A 86 8.59 -6.12 -14.79
CA PHE A 86 7.73 -6.31 -13.64
C PHE A 86 6.31 -5.84 -13.94
N ALA A 87 5.35 -6.40 -13.20
CA ALA A 87 4.07 -5.79 -13.02
C ALA A 87 4.21 -4.76 -11.90
N LYS A 88 4.01 -3.50 -12.25
CA LYS A 88 4.22 -2.34 -11.39
C LYS A 88 2.86 -1.76 -11.01
N ILE A 89 2.59 -1.61 -9.72
CA ILE A 89 1.34 -1.09 -9.18
C ILE A 89 1.63 0.15 -8.33
N GLY A 90 0.83 1.19 -8.52
CA GLY A 90 0.83 2.38 -7.68
C GLY A 90 0.01 3.48 -8.35
N TYR A 91 -0.17 4.61 -7.68
CA TYR A 91 -0.92 5.72 -8.29
C TYR A 91 -0.08 6.39 -9.39
N THR A 92 1.15 6.74 -9.01
CA THR A 92 1.99 7.78 -9.64
C THR A 92 3.42 7.85 -9.05
N ASP A 93 3.72 7.12 -7.95
CA ASP A 93 4.95 6.30 -7.82
C ASP A 93 4.61 4.78 -7.78
N VAL A 94 5.55 3.90 -8.18
CA VAL A 94 5.33 2.44 -8.04
C VAL A 94 5.58 2.05 -6.60
N MET A 95 4.54 1.52 -6.00
CA MET A 95 4.49 1.09 -4.61
C MET A 95 4.73 -0.41 -4.52
N TYR A 96 4.32 -1.17 -5.54
CA TYR A 96 4.41 -2.62 -5.55
C TYR A 96 4.96 -3.12 -6.88
N MET A 97 5.92 -4.04 -6.84
CA MET A 97 6.43 -4.72 -8.03
C MET A 97 6.38 -6.22 -7.83
N LEU A 98 5.85 -6.93 -8.82
CA LEU A 98 5.78 -8.38 -8.79
C LEU A 98 6.00 -8.99 -10.17
N LYS A 99 6.31 -10.28 -10.18
CA LYS A 99 6.40 -11.11 -11.38
C LYS A 99 5.53 -12.35 -11.20
N PRO A 100 4.78 -12.76 -12.24
CA PRO A 100 4.17 -14.08 -12.25
C PRO A 100 5.20 -15.18 -11.96
N ASN A 101 4.78 -16.20 -11.22
CA ASN A 101 5.58 -17.35 -10.78
C ASN A 101 6.73 -17.01 -9.82
N SER A 102 6.80 -15.79 -9.28
CA SER A 102 7.73 -15.40 -8.21
C SER A 102 6.95 -15.00 -6.96
N ALA A 103 7.22 -15.70 -5.84
CA ALA A 103 6.70 -15.30 -4.53
C ALA A 103 7.45 -14.10 -3.94
N GLN A 104 8.68 -13.84 -4.39
CA GLN A 104 9.43 -12.66 -3.96
C GLN A 104 8.94 -11.44 -4.73
N VAL A 105 8.48 -10.42 -3.99
CA VAL A 105 7.94 -9.17 -4.52
C VAL A 105 8.59 -7.98 -3.83
N PHE A 106 8.40 -6.80 -4.41
CA PHE A 106 8.70 -5.53 -3.76
C PHE A 106 7.40 -4.88 -3.30
N SER A 107 7.35 -4.44 -2.05
CA SER A 107 6.22 -3.75 -1.45
C SER A 107 6.73 -2.57 -0.64
N LEU A 108 6.35 -1.36 -1.01
CA LEU A 108 6.61 -0.12 -0.26
C LEU A 108 8.08 0.16 0.07
N GLY A 109 9.03 -0.39 -0.69
CA GLY A 109 10.46 -0.26 -0.36
C GLY A 109 11.14 -1.56 0.00
N ASP A 110 10.37 -2.58 0.39
CA ASP A 110 10.89 -3.80 0.99
C ASP A 110 10.69 -5.03 0.10
N LYS A 111 11.63 -5.98 0.21
CA LYS A 111 11.43 -7.32 -0.33
C LYS A 111 10.49 -8.10 0.59
N VAL A 112 9.35 -8.50 0.06
CA VAL A 112 8.34 -9.29 0.76
C VAL A 112 8.19 -10.64 0.08
N THR A 113 8.00 -11.70 0.86
CA THR A 113 7.70 -13.04 0.33
C THR A 113 6.21 -13.30 0.49
N LEU A 114 5.54 -13.54 -0.64
CA LEU A 114 4.12 -13.87 -0.68
C LEU A 114 3.90 -15.36 -0.32
N PRO A 115 2.79 -15.70 0.34
CA PRO A 115 2.42 -17.10 0.58
C PRO A 115 2.25 -17.90 -0.72
N ASP A 116 1.68 -17.25 -1.74
CA ASP A 116 1.49 -17.80 -3.08
C ASP A 116 2.02 -16.84 -4.13
N ALA A 117 2.81 -17.36 -5.07
CA ALA A 117 3.29 -16.59 -6.21
C ALA A 117 2.11 -16.18 -7.12
N PRO A 118 2.04 -14.93 -7.60
CA PRO A 118 1.05 -14.53 -8.60
C PRO A 118 1.17 -15.40 -9.85
N ILE A 119 0.07 -15.67 -10.55
CA ILE A 119 0.09 -16.47 -11.78
C ILE A 119 -0.36 -15.64 -12.97
N ARG A 120 0.04 -16.05 -14.18
CA ARG A 120 -0.47 -15.47 -15.42
C ARG A 120 -1.40 -16.46 -16.11
N ARG A 121 -2.62 -16.02 -16.44
CA ARG A 121 -3.59 -16.77 -17.26
C ARG A 121 -4.31 -15.81 -18.19
N ASP A 122 -4.51 -16.21 -19.44
CA ASP A 122 -5.24 -15.44 -20.45
C ASP A 122 -4.78 -13.98 -20.59
N GLY A 123 -3.47 -13.76 -20.50
CA GLY A 123 -2.86 -12.44 -20.62
C GLY A 123 -3.00 -11.54 -19.38
N GLN A 124 -3.64 -12.00 -18.30
CA GLN A 124 -3.81 -11.27 -17.04
C GLN A 124 -3.08 -11.92 -15.88
N ILE A 125 -2.68 -11.11 -14.90
CA ILE A 125 -2.09 -11.57 -13.65
C ILE A 125 -3.17 -11.78 -12.61
N TYR A 126 -3.12 -12.94 -11.96
CA TYR A 126 -3.98 -13.32 -10.85
C TYR A 126 -3.16 -13.46 -9.57
N ILE A 127 -3.79 -13.14 -8.45
CA ILE A 127 -3.20 -13.23 -7.12
C ILE A 127 -4.23 -13.79 -6.14
N THR A 128 -3.79 -14.49 -5.09
CA THR A 128 -4.70 -14.94 -4.03
C THR A 128 -5.05 -13.76 -3.11
N PRO A 129 -6.25 -13.71 -2.50
CA PRO A 129 -6.58 -12.66 -1.53
C PRO A 129 -5.56 -12.54 -0.39
N THR A 130 -5.04 -13.68 0.10
CA THR A 130 -4.00 -13.72 1.13
C THR A 130 -2.68 -13.10 0.67
N SER A 131 -2.22 -13.43 -0.55
CA SER A 131 -1.03 -12.81 -1.13
C SER A 131 -1.24 -11.32 -1.42
N LEU A 132 -2.43 -10.92 -1.86
CA LEU A 132 -2.76 -9.51 -2.08
C LEU A 132 -2.77 -8.72 -0.76
N SER A 133 -3.35 -9.30 0.30
CA SER A 133 -3.31 -8.72 1.65
C SER A 133 -1.86 -8.53 2.13
N LYS A 134 -1.00 -9.54 1.91
CA LYS A 134 0.42 -9.46 2.26
C LYS A 134 1.16 -8.41 1.43
N LEU A 135 0.87 -8.31 0.13
CA LEU A 135 1.46 -7.34 -0.79
C LEU A 135 1.10 -5.91 -0.40
N LEU A 136 -0.18 -5.65 -0.11
CA LEU A 136 -0.70 -4.33 0.22
C LEU A 136 -0.50 -3.93 1.68
N GLN A 137 -0.11 -4.88 2.53
CA GLN A 137 -0.03 -4.75 3.98
C GLN A 137 -1.35 -4.35 4.64
N THR A 138 -2.48 -4.73 4.03
CA THR A 138 -3.83 -4.47 4.53
C THR A 138 -4.71 -5.69 4.42
N GLU A 139 -5.84 -5.69 5.12
CA GLU A 139 -6.81 -6.78 5.05
C GLU A 139 -7.58 -6.75 3.72
N VAL A 140 -7.61 -7.89 3.04
CA VAL A 140 -8.38 -8.10 1.80
C VAL A 140 -9.39 -9.21 2.06
N GLY A 141 -10.66 -8.82 2.12
CA GLY A 141 -11.82 -9.70 2.14
C GLY A 141 -12.24 -10.10 0.73
N TRP A 142 -12.67 -11.35 0.56
CA TRP A 142 -13.20 -11.85 -0.70
C TRP A 142 -14.41 -12.75 -0.45
N ASN A 143 -15.54 -12.44 -1.10
CA ASN A 143 -16.72 -13.28 -1.07
C ASN A 143 -16.83 -14.07 -2.40
N PRO A 144 -16.55 -15.38 -2.39
CA PRO A 144 -16.58 -16.19 -3.62
C PRO A 144 -18.00 -16.44 -4.16
N THR A 145 -19.05 -16.20 -3.37
CA THR A 145 -20.45 -16.35 -3.80
C THR A 145 -20.93 -15.11 -4.56
N THR A 146 -20.60 -13.92 -4.06
CA THR A 146 -21.03 -12.64 -4.67
C THR A 146 -20.02 -12.10 -5.66
N GLY A 147 -18.76 -12.54 -5.59
CA GLY A 147 -17.66 -11.97 -6.35
C GLY A 147 -17.21 -10.62 -5.82
N GLU A 148 -17.47 -10.32 -4.54
CA GLU A 148 -17.18 -9.03 -3.91
C GLU A 148 -15.80 -9.04 -3.25
N ILE A 149 -14.93 -8.11 -3.64
CA ILE A 149 -13.63 -7.85 -2.99
C ILE A 149 -13.76 -6.60 -2.15
N ASN A 150 -13.43 -6.74 -0.87
CA ASN A 150 -13.41 -5.66 0.10
C ASN A 150 -11.99 -5.45 0.57
N ILE A 151 -11.45 -4.23 0.42
CA ILE A 151 -10.09 -3.93 0.85
C ILE A 151 -10.16 -2.87 1.95
N ALA A 152 -9.62 -3.19 3.13
CA ALA A 152 -9.46 -2.21 4.20
C ALA A 152 -8.50 -1.11 3.74
N ALA A 153 -8.74 0.11 4.24
CA ALA A 153 -7.73 1.15 4.22
C ALA A 153 -6.39 0.58 4.73
N PRO A 154 -5.27 0.88 4.05
CA PRO A 154 -3.96 0.48 4.53
C PRO A 154 -3.81 0.88 6.00
N THR A 155 -3.71 -0.11 6.88
CA THR A 155 -3.32 0.14 8.26
C THR A 155 -1.81 0.30 8.26
N ASP A 156 -1.35 1.53 8.48
CA ASP A 156 0.06 1.78 8.77
C ASP A 156 0.48 0.85 9.91
N LYS A 157 1.34 -0.13 9.63
CA LYS A 157 1.94 -0.94 10.70
C LYS A 157 2.82 -0.12 11.64
N ASP A 158 3.12 1.12 11.27
CA ASP A 158 3.78 2.11 12.12
C ASP A 158 2.81 3.05 12.87
N ALA A 159 1.51 3.10 12.54
CA ALA A 159 0.54 3.84 13.37
C ALA A 159 0.24 3.12 14.70
N GLY A 160 0.59 1.83 14.80
CA GLY A 160 0.47 1.03 16.03
C GLY A 160 1.52 1.34 17.10
N ILE A 161 2.55 2.14 16.81
CA ILE A 161 3.54 2.62 17.79
C ILE A 161 3.35 4.12 18.03
N ILE A 162 2.10 4.59 18.14
CA ILE A 162 1.83 5.96 18.66
C ILE A 162 0.74 5.92 19.75
N ASN A 163 -0.05 4.85 19.85
CA ASN A 163 -1.09 4.68 20.88
C ASN A 163 -0.72 3.60 21.90
N GLY A 164 0.36 3.84 22.64
CA GLY A 164 0.70 3.12 23.86
C GLY A 164 0.85 4.12 24.99
N ASN A 165 -0.10 4.11 25.92
CA ASN A 165 -0.18 4.96 27.11
C ASN A 165 1.20 5.19 27.75
N ALA A 166 1.74 6.40 27.63
CA ALA A 166 3.02 6.79 28.21
C ALA A 166 2.88 6.95 29.74
N SER A 167 3.00 5.83 30.46
CA SER A 167 3.42 5.87 31.86
C SER A 167 4.90 6.25 31.90
N SER A 168 5.15 7.42 32.50
CA SER A 168 6.44 7.98 32.90
C SER A 168 7.48 6.95 33.36
N GLY A 169 8.59 6.84 32.63
CA GLY A 169 9.82 6.16 33.02
C GLY A 169 11.01 6.67 32.18
N PRO A 170 12.14 7.06 32.80
CA PRO A 170 13.23 7.70 32.07
C PRO A 170 14.13 6.66 31.40
N GLY A 171 14.35 6.82 30.10
CA GLY A 171 15.46 6.18 29.39
C GLY A 171 15.07 5.13 28.36
N THR A 172 14.77 5.56 27.14
CA THR A 172 15.41 5.15 25.86
C THR A 172 14.49 5.55 24.70
N THR A 173 14.68 6.76 24.19
CA THR A 173 14.12 7.20 22.92
C THR A 173 14.84 6.48 21.78
N ASN A 174 14.15 5.61 21.05
CA ASN A 174 14.63 5.09 19.78
C ASN A 174 14.36 6.15 18.69
N THR A 175 15.04 7.29 18.82
CA THR A 175 15.24 8.22 17.71
C THR A 175 15.95 7.45 16.61
N LEU A 176 15.35 7.34 15.43
CA LEU A 176 16.10 7.13 14.19
C LEU A 176 17.26 8.11 14.25
N ARG A 177 18.48 7.57 14.43
CA ARG A 177 19.69 8.38 14.53
C ARG A 177 19.87 9.01 13.15
N ILE A 178 19.33 10.22 13.00
CA ILE A 178 19.90 11.21 12.10
C ILE A 178 21.32 11.39 12.64
N GLN A 179 22.27 10.67 12.05
CA GLN A 179 23.65 11.10 12.15
C GLN A 179 23.63 12.52 11.64
N SER A 180 23.89 13.47 12.54
CA SER A 180 23.89 14.90 12.26
C SER A 180 24.58 15.13 10.92
N ALA A 181 23.81 15.49 9.89
CA ALA A 181 24.29 15.82 8.56
C ALA A 181 24.97 17.20 8.53
N SER A 182 25.56 17.60 9.66
CA SER A 182 26.12 18.93 9.90
C SER A 182 27.33 19.28 9.03
N ASN A 183 27.79 18.36 8.18
CA ASN A 183 28.93 18.55 7.27
C ASN A 183 28.64 18.16 5.81
N VAL A 184 27.38 18.00 5.39
CA VAL A 184 27.10 17.77 3.96
C VAL A 184 27.34 19.06 3.19
N ASP A 185 28.34 19.08 2.32
CA ASP A 185 28.55 20.16 1.38
C ASP A 185 27.42 20.16 0.34
N THR A 186 26.51 21.12 0.49
CA THR A 186 25.37 21.29 -0.41
C THR A 186 25.80 21.56 -1.87
N GLY A 187 26.98 22.14 -2.08
CA GLY A 187 27.57 22.33 -3.41
C GLY A 187 27.96 21.00 -4.05
N GLU A 188 28.59 20.09 -3.29
CA GLU A 188 28.88 18.73 -3.77
C GLU A 188 27.61 17.93 -4.04
N LEU A 189 26.59 18.07 -3.19
CA LEU A 189 25.29 17.42 -3.39
C LEU A 189 24.65 17.87 -4.70
N VAL A 190 24.61 19.17 -4.96
CA VAL A 190 24.07 19.73 -6.21
C VAL A 190 24.90 19.29 -7.41
N ALA A 191 26.24 19.30 -7.30
CA ALA A 191 27.13 18.83 -8.36
C ALA A 191 26.91 17.34 -8.66
N TYR A 192 26.70 16.52 -7.64
CA TYR A 192 26.38 15.10 -7.80
C TYR A 192 25.02 14.90 -8.46
N ALA A 193 23.98 15.60 -8.02
CA ALA A 193 22.65 15.54 -8.62
C ALA A 193 22.67 15.90 -10.12
N LYS A 194 23.45 16.91 -10.51
CA LYS A 194 23.60 17.35 -11.91
C LYS A 194 24.26 16.31 -12.83
N LYS A 195 25.00 15.33 -12.29
CA LYS A 195 25.58 14.24 -13.10
C LYS A 195 24.52 13.36 -13.79
N PHE A 196 23.28 13.43 -13.29
CA PHE A 196 22.19 12.61 -13.79
C PHE A 196 21.28 13.36 -14.77
N LEU A 197 21.58 14.60 -15.15
CA LEU A 197 20.78 15.34 -16.14
C LEU A 197 20.56 14.50 -17.42
N GLY A 198 19.31 14.41 -17.85
CA GLY A 198 18.88 13.61 -19.00
C GLY A 198 18.71 12.11 -18.72
N VAL A 199 18.95 11.62 -17.49
CA VAL A 199 18.58 10.24 -17.14
C VAL A 199 17.06 10.12 -17.26
N PRO A 200 16.54 9.14 -18.04
CA PRO A 200 15.11 9.07 -18.31
C PRO A 200 14.25 8.89 -17.07
N TYR A 201 13.08 9.50 -17.10
CA TYR A 201 12.04 9.23 -16.12
C TYR A 201 11.45 7.83 -16.36
N ASP A 202 11.35 7.02 -15.32
CA ASP A 202 10.51 5.82 -15.28
C ASP A 202 9.74 5.84 -13.98
N PHE A 203 8.43 5.99 -14.10
CA PHE A 203 7.51 5.93 -12.99
C PHE A 203 7.75 4.67 -12.16
N GLY A 204 8.09 4.87 -10.88
CA GLY A 204 8.40 3.76 -10.01
C GLY A 204 9.74 3.10 -10.20
N ALA A 205 10.71 3.79 -10.78
CA ALA A 205 12.05 3.25 -10.94
C ALA A 205 12.53 2.64 -9.61
N GLY A 206 13.10 1.44 -9.70
CA GLY A 206 13.82 0.83 -8.60
C GLY A 206 15.11 1.61 -8.31
N SER A 207 16.14 0.94 -7.84
CA SER A 207 17.43 1.63 -7.71
C SER A 207 17.95 2.08 -9.08
N TYR A 208 18.72 3.18 -9.11
CA TYR A 208 19.39 3.63 -10.34
C TYR A 208 20.34 2.56 -10.86
N GLU A 209 20.98 1.85 -9.94
CA GLU A 209 21.90 0.76 -10.22
C GLU A 209 21.24 -0.33 -11.08
N GLU A 210 19.99 -0.69 -10.78
CA GLU A 210 19.20 -1.70 -11.48
C GLU A 210 18.54 -1.18 -12.76
N THR A 211 17.98 0.03 -12.74
CA THR A 211 17.08 0.50 -13.80
C THR A 211 17.71 1.47 -14.78
N LYS A 212 18.80 2.15 -14.38
CA LYS A 212 19.39 3.30 -15.10
C LYS A 212 18.38 4.41 -15.39
N LYS A 213 17.32 4.50 -14.58
CA LYS A 213 16.22 5.46 -14.70
C LYS A 213 15.83 5.96 -13.31
N PHE A 214 15.03 7.01 -13.25
CA PHE A 214 14.52 7.56 -12.00
C PHE A 214 13.03 7.91 -12.08
N ASP A 215 12.34 7.81 -10.95
CA ASP A 215 11.20 8.70 -10.65
C ASP A 215 11.62 9.77 -9.64
N CYS A 216 10.71 10.68 -9.31
CA CYS A 216 11.02 11.87 -8.51
C CYS A 216 11.67 11.54 -7.17
N SER A 217 11.10 10.56 -6.45
CA SER A 217 11.49 10.19 -5.10
C SER A 217 12.65 9.20 -5.06
N SER A 218 12.79 8.32 -6.05
CA SER A 218 14.01 7.49 -6.20
C SER A 218 15.24 8.33 -6.57
N PHE A 219 15.07 9.42 -7.33
CA PHE A 219 16.14 10.37 -7.63
C PHE A 219 16.66 11.08 -6.39
N THR A 220 15.77 11.73 -5.62
CA THR A 220 16.16 12.40 -4.37
C THR A 220 16.81 11.40 -3.42
N ARG A 221 16.20 10.23 -3.22
CA ARG A 221 16.77 9.18 -2.38
C ARG A 221 18.16 8.75 -2.83
N HIS A 222 18.40 8.58 -4.13
CA HIS A 222 19.71 8.20 -4.67
C HIS A 222 20.77 9.28 -4.41
N VAL A 223 20.42 10.55 -4.64
CA VAL A 223 21.31 11.69 -4.40
C VAL A 223 21.67 11.76 -2.92
N PHE A 224 20.68 11.79 -2.02
CA PHE A 224 20.91 11.96 -0.58
C PHE A 224 21.63 10.77 0.07
N ARG A 225 21.36 9.54 -0.40
CA ARG A 225 22.06 8.33 0.06
C ARG A 225 23.58 8.43 -0.14
N LYS A 226 24.04 9.07 -1.22
CA LYS A 226 25.48 9.31 -1.47
C LYS A 226 26.14 10.14 -0.36
N PHE A 227 25.36 10.98 0.32
CA PHE A 227 25.80 11.86 1.40
C PHE A 227 25.37 11.36 2.79
N GLY A 228 25.00 10.08 2.90
CA GLY A 228 24.67 9.44 4.17
C GLY A 228 23.27 9.77 4.71
N VAL A 229 22.41 10.39 3.91
CA VAL A 229 21.03 10.70 4.29
C VAL A 229 20.08 9.69 3.66
N GLU A 230 19.46 8.86 4.48
CA GLU A 230 18.47 7.88 4.04
C GLU A 230 17.09 8.53 3.95
N LEU A 231 16.58 8.65 2.72
CA LEU A 231 15.23 9.10 2.47
C LEU A 231 14.29 7.91 2.20
N PRO A 232 13.03 7.98 2.65
CA PRO A 232 11.98 7.03 2.28
C PRO A 232 11.80 6.92 0.76
N ARG A 233 11.16 5.83 0.31
CA ARG A 233 10.97 5.56 -1.12
C ARG A 233 9.98 6.51 -1.78
N LEU A 234 8.91 6.92 -1.09
CA LEU A 234 7.82 7.70 -1.68
C LEU A 234 7.97 9.19 -1.36
N ALA A 235 7.57 10.07 -2.29
CA ALA A 235 7.62 11.52 -2.08
C ALA A 235 6.82 11.96 -0.85
N ARG A 236 5.63 11.40 -0.64
CA ARG A 236 4.78 11.68 0.53
C ARG A 236 5.42 11.26 1.86
N ASP A 237 6.27 10.24 1.85
CA ASP A 237 6.95 9.76 3.05
C ASP A 237 8.21 10.59 3.31
N GLN A 238 8.90 11.00 2.23
CA GLN A 238 9.99 11.99 2.30
C GLN A 238 9.50 13.31 2.88
N ASP A 239 8.24 13.68 2.65
CA ASP A 239 7.60 14.85 3.26
C ASP A 239 7.37 14.73 4.77
N ASN A 240 7.76 13.63 5.41
CA ASN A 240 7.76 13.52 6.87
C ASN A 240 9.17 13.55 7.45
N VAL A 241 10.19 13.89 6.64
CA VAL A 241 11.60 13.85 7.04
C VAL A 241 12.18 15.25 7.20
N GLY A 242 12.88 15.48 8.31
CA GLY A 242 13.52 16.76 8.57
C GLY A 242 12.54 17.82 9.08
N ARG A 243 12.77 19.09 8.72
CA ARG A 243 11.97 20.22 9.22
C ARG A 243 11.41 21.08 8.09
N ARG A 244 10.23 21.66 8.30
CA ARG A 244 9.65 22.67 7.41
C ARG A 244 10.59 23.88 7.28
N VAL A 245 10.68 24.43 6.09
CA VAL A 245 11.46 25.63 5.76
C VAL A 245 10.58 26.60 4.98
N SER A 246 10.66 27.88 5.32
CA SER A 246 9.98 28.92 4.58
C SER A 246 10.72 29.24 3.28
N ARG A 247 10.02 29.86 2.33
CA ARG A 247 10.58 30.19 1.02
C ARG A 247 11.83 31.08 1.08
N ASP A 248 11.82 32.04 2.01
CA ASP A 248 12.92 33.00 2.19
C ASP A 248 14.14 32.38 2.89
N GLU A 249 13.98 31.21 3.50
CA GLU A 249 15.04 30.47 4.18
C GLU A 249 15.64 29.36 3.32
N LEU A 250 15.22 29.22 2.07
CA LEU A 250 15.64 28.13 1.19
C LEU A 250 17.16 28.11 0.98
N LYS A 251 17.74 26.92 1.14
CA LYS A 251 19.16 26.63 0.90
C LYS A 251 19.29 25.47 -0.07
N ALA A 252 20.36 25.48 -0.87
CA ALA A 252 20.68 24.37 -1.75
C ALA A 252 20.68 23.06 -0.93
N GLY A 253 20.05 22.01 -1.48
CA GLY A 253 19.84 20.75 -0.76
C GLY A 253 18.53 20.67 0.04
N ASP A 254 17.72 21.72 0.11
CA ASP A 254 16.35 21.57 0.64
C ASP A 254 15.48 20.78 -0.37
N LEU A 255 14.59 19.93 0.14
CA LEU A 255 13.57 19.25 -0.66
C LEU A 255 12.38 20.16 -0.88
N ILE A 256 11.88 20.21 -2.11
CA ILE A 256 10.66 20.92 -2.50
C ILE A 256 9.60 19.89 -2.84
N PHE A 257 8.42 20.02 -2.22
CA PHE A 257 7.29 19.15 -2.46
C PHE A 257 6.20 19.88 -3.22
N PHE A 258 5.61 19.14 -4.16
CA PHE A 258 4.60 19.65 -5.06
C PHE A 258 3.39 18.72 -5.07
N THR A 259 2.22 19.31 -5.24
CA THR A 259 1.02 18.58 -5.62
C THR A 259 1.07 18.22 -7.10
N VAL A 260 0.27 17.23 -7.48
CA VAL A 260 0.00 16.96 -8.89
C VAL A 260 -1.51 16.97 -9.03
N PRO A 261 -2.10 18.04 -9.59
CA PRO A 261 -3.54 18.22 -9.60
C PRO A 261 -4.29 17.01 -10.19
N GLY A 262 -5.34 16.56 -9.50
CA GLY A 262 -6.15 15.41 -9.91
C GLY A 262 -5.50 14.05 -9.71
N ARG A 263 -4.33 13.98 -9.05
CA ARG A 263 -3.64 12.72 -8.67
C ARG A 263 -4.20 12.10 -7.39
N PHE A 264 -4.72 12.92 -6.48
CA PHE A 264 -5.20 12.52 -5.16
C PHE A 264 -6.57 13.14 -4.89
N GLU A 265 -7.29 12.63 -3.88
CA GLU A 265 -8.57 13.21 -3.44
C GLU A 265 -8.43 14.66 -2.95
N SER A 266 -7.23 15.02 -2.48
CA SER A 266 -6.87 16.36 -2.07
C SER A 266 -5.57 16.79 -2.73
N ASP A 267 -5.55 18.01 -3.26
CA ASP A 267 -4.34 18.63 -3.80
C ASP A 267 -3.34 19.00 -2.69
N ALA A 268 -3.61 18.71 -1.41
CA ALA A 268 -2.65 18.89 -0.32
C ALA A 268 -1.63 17.74 -0.17
N VAL A 269 -1.75 16.67 -0.96
CA VAL A 269 -0.88 15.50 -0.85
C VAL A 269 0.37 15.65 -1.74
N PRO A 270 1.59 15.50 -1.20
CA PRO A 270 2.81 15.52 -1.99
C PRO A 270 2.82 14.41 -3.05
N GLY A 271 2.77 14.82 -4.32
CA GLY A 271 2.87 13.93 -5.46
C GLY A 271 4.23 13.97 -6.14
N HIS A 272 4.96 15.08 -6.00
CA HIS A 272 6.25 15.24 -6.66
C HIS A 272 7.25 15.88 -5.71
N VAL A 273 8.52 15.54 -5.89
CA VAL A 273 9.62 16.05 -5.08
C VAL A 273 10.81 16.42 -5.96
N GLY A 274 11.52 17.47 -5.57
CA GLY A 274 12.78 17.90 -6.18
C GLY A 274 13.74 18.47 -5.15
N ILE A 275 14.98 18.71 -5.58
CA ILE A 275 16.05 19.27 -4.73
C ILE A 275 16.28 20.71 -5.14
N TYR A 276 16.15 21.66 -4.23
CA TYR A 276 16.49 23.06 -4.47
C TYR A 276 18.00 23.19 -4.71
N ILE A 277 18.38 23.93 -5.76
CA ILE A 277 19.78 24.09 -6.16
C ILE A 277 20.26 25.54 -6.11
N GLY A 278 19.46 26.43 -5.50
CA GLY A 278 19.72 27.87 -5.44
C GLY A 278 19.13 28.65 -6.61
N ASN A 279 19.15 29.99 -6.48
CA ASN A 279 18.73 30.94 -7.51
C ASN A 279 17.33 30.69 -8.08
N GLY A 280 16.37 30.30 -7.25
CA GLY A 280 15.00 30.03 -7.69
C GLY A 280 14.89 28.79 -8.60
N LYS A 281 15.87 27.88 -8.56
CA LYS A 281 15.88 26.66 -9.39
C LYS A 281 15.90 25.40 -8.53
N PHE A 282 15.38 24.32 -9.09
CA PHE A 282 15.44 23.00 -8.48
C PHE A 282 15.71 21.93 -9.54
N ILE A 283 16.35 20.84 -9.13
CA ILE A 283 16.59 19.66 -9.96
C ILE A 283 15.62 18.54 -9.56
N HIS A 284 15.00 17.91 -10.55
CA HIS A 284 14.02 16.84 -10.35
C HIS A 284 13.98 15.95 -11.59
N THR A 285 13.19 14.87 -11.57
CA THR A 285 12.92 14.07 -12.78
C THR A 285 11.43 14.05 -13.10
N TRP A 286 11.09 14.31 -14.36
CA TRP A 286 9.71 14.30 -14.84
C TRP A 286 9.68 14.12 -16.36
N GLY A 287 8.82 13.24 -16.86
CA GLY A 287 8.57 13.09 -18.30
C GLY A 287 9.86 12.96 -19.14
N GLU A 288 9.82 13.47 -20.37
CA GLU A 288 11.03 13.73 -21.15
C GLU A 288 11.52 15.16 -20.87
N PRO A 289 12.84 15.41 -20.71
CA PRO A 289 13.96 14.48 -20.91
C PRO A 289 14.31 13.61 -19.69
N GLY A 290 13.52 13.64 -18.62
CA GLY A 290 13.79 12.91 -17.38
C GLY A 290 14.36 13.85 -16.32
N VAL A 291 15.56 13.56 -15.81
CA VAL A 291 16.22 14.46 -14.84
C VAL A 291 16.52 15.80 -15.52
N GLN A 292 16.01 16.88 -14.94
CA GLN A 292 16.06 18.22 -15.50
C GLN A 292 16.09 19.29 -14.39
N ILE A 293 16.42 20.51 -14.77
CA ILE A 293 16.37 21.69 -13.90
C ILE A 293 15.20 22.55 -14.34
N SER A 294 14.39 22.97 -13.38
CA SER A 294 13.23 23.82 -13.60
C SER A 294 13.30 25.08 -12.73
N GLU A 295 12.65 26.14 -13.19
CA GLU A 295 12.39 27.33 -12.38
C GLU A 295 11.33 27.01 -11.33
N LEU A 296 11.57 27.45 -10.10
CA LEU A 296 10.66 27.29 -8.96
C LEU A 296 9.63 28.43 -8.89
N ASP A 297 10.00 29.60 -9.40
CA ASP A 297 9.30 30.87 -9.14
C ASP A 297 8.40 31.29 -10.29
N THR A 298 8.39 30.53 -11.37
CA THR A 298 7.60 30.83 -12.57
C THR A 298 7.00 29.56 -13.17
N GLY A 299 5.95 29.74 -13.97
CA GLY A 299 5.35 28.66 -14.76
C GLY A 299 4.60 27.62 -13.91
N TYR A 300 4.55 26.39 -14.42
CA TYR A 300 3.77 25.28 -13.84
C TYR A 300 4.16 25.00 -12.39
N TRP A 301 5.46 24.87 -12.11
CA TRP A 301 5.95 24.44 -10.80
C TRP A 301 5.60 25.42 -9.70
N HIS A 302 5.63 26.73 -9.98
CA HIS A 302 5.20 27.75 -9.03
C HIS A 302 3.77 27.51 -8.50
N ASN A 303 2.85 27.10 -9.38
CA ASN A 303 1.43 26.95 -9.07
C ASN A 303 1.10 25.67 -8.28
N VAL A 304 2.04 24.72 -8.22
CA VAL A 304 1.81 23.41 -7.61
C VAL A 304 2.73 23.12 -6.43
N ILE A 305 3.52 24.11 -5.97
CA ILE A 305 4.31 23.98 -4.74
C ILE A 305 3.37 23.84 -3.56
N LEU A 306 3.67 22.87 -2.69
CA LEU A 306 3.05 22.74 -1.39
C LEU A 306 3.92 23.42 -0.33
N HIS A 307 5.13 22.91 -0.14
CA HIS A 307 6.01 23.31 0.95
C HIS A 307 7.42 22.72 0.76
N MET A 308 8.32 23.09 1.67
CA MET A 308 9.73 22.77 1.59
C MET A 308 10.22 22.13 2.89
N GLN A 309 11.21 21.25 2.79
CA GLN A 309 11.84 20.61 3.94
C GLN A 309 13.35 20.62 3.86
N ARG A 310 13.98 20.79 5.02
CA ARG A 310 15.42 20.64 5.20
C ARG A 310 15.71 19.35 5.95
N VAL A 311 16.51 18.50 5.30
CA VAL A 311 16.94 17.19 5.80
C VAL A 311 18.43 17.13 6.14
N LEU A 312 19.16 18.22 5.88
CA LEU A 312 20.58 18.42 6.20
C LEU A 312 20.75 19.26 7.48
#